data_AF-A0A960ZTP6-F1
#
_entry.id   AF-A0A960ZTP6-F1
#
_cell.length_a   1.000
_cell.length_b   1.000
_cell.length_c   1.000
_cell.angle_alpha   90.00
_cell.angle_beta   90.00
_cell.angle_gamma   90.00
#
_symmetry.space_group_name_H-M   'P 1'
#
loop_
_entity.id
_entity.type
_entity.pdbx_description
1 polymer ?
#
loop_
_entity_poly.entity_id
_entity_poly.type
_entity_poly.pdbx_seq_one_letter_code
_entity_poly.pdbx_strand_id
1 'polypeptide(L)'
;MKTLRLFPLLWLPLAVHAATSPEIDAIHAVDREGKGNEAAAKAWASLAQSPGAELPALLAGMNGANPLAENWMRAAISVVADRAIAAKEMPVAALKTFLLDTKNSPDARVAAFDLIQRADPALAAEVTPSLIEDPSSDLRRHPVAKLIEKGNAAKEAGN
;
A
#
# COMPACT_ATOMS: atom_id res chain seq x y z
N MET A 1 -30.93 -41.90 31.08
CA MET A 1 -30.42 -40.52 31.11
C MET A 1 -29.49 -40.35 29.91
N LYS A 2 -29.83 -39.44 28.98
CA LYS A 2 -29.17 -39.28 27.67
C LYS A 2 -27.82 -38.58 27.85
N THR A 3 -26.75 -39.18 27.33
CA THR A 3 -25.40 -38.61 27.29
C THR A 3 -25.32 -37.56 26.18
N LEU A 4 -25.15 -36.29 26.58
CA LEU A 4 -24.95 -35.17 25.66
C LEU A 4 -23.47 -35.17 25.22
N ARG A 5 -23.21 -35.50 23.95
CA ARG A 5 -21.86 -35.40 23.35
C ARG A 5 -21.65 -33.96 22.87
N LEU A 6 -20.77 -33.21 23.54
CA LEU A 6 -20.24 -31.95 23.03
C LEU A 6 -19.41 -32.23 21.77
N PHE A 7 -19.81 -31.65 20.64
CA PHE A 7 -18.97 -31.53 19.45
C PHE A 7 -18.07 -30.29 19.62
N PRO A 8 -16.73 -30.39 19.48
CA PRO A 8 -15.88 -29.22 19.53
C PRO A 8 -16.02 -28.46 18.20
N LEU A 9 -16.31 -27.17 18.29
CA LEU A 9 -16.24 -26.24 17.17
C LEU A 9 -14.76 -26.07 16.80
N LEU A 10 -14.31 -26.71 15.71
CA LEU A 10 -12.97 -26.52 15.15
C LEU A 10 -12.87 -25.12 14.53
N TRP A 11 -12.23 -24.20 15.24
CA TRP A 11 -11.83 -22.91 14.71
C TRP A 11 -10.64 -23.13 13.76
N LEU A 12 -10.88 -23.11 12.45
CA LEU A 12 -9.78 -23.08 11.48
C LEU A 12 -9.08 -21.71 11.60
N PRO A 13 -7.77 -21.64 11.88
CA PRO A 13 -7.04 -20.38 11.79
C PRO A 13 -7.00 -19.96 10.31
N LEU A 14 -7.43 -18.74 10.02
CA LEU A 14 -7.05 -18.11 8.75
C LEU A 14 -5.52 -18.01 8.76
N ALA A 15 -4.88 -18.75 7.86
CA ALA A 15 -3.44 -18.63 7.66
C ALA A 15 -3.15 -17.20 7.19
N VAL A 16 -2.47 -16.44 8.05
CA VAL A 16 -1.92 -15.12 7.73
C VAL A 16 -0.78 -15.35 6.73
N HIS A 17 -1.02 -15.08 5.45
CA HIS A 17 0.01 -15.15 4.43
C HIS A 17 0.78 -13.83 4.36
N ALA A 18 1.90 -13.76 5.08
CA ALA A 18 2.84 -12.66 4.95
C ALA A 18 3.47 -12.66 3.56
N ALA A 19 3.75 -11.48 3.00
CA ALA A 19 4.46 -11.38 1.74
C ALA A 19 5.88 -11.91 1.94
N THR A 20 6.25 -13.02 1.29
CA THR A 20 7.59 -13.59 1.43
C THR A 20 8.49 -13.10 0.30
N SER A 21 9.79 -12.99 0.59
CA SER A 21 10.77 -12.55 -0.41
C SER A 21 10.73 -13.37 -1.71
N PRO A 22 10.54 -14.71 -1.68
CA PRO A 22 10.35 -15.52 -2.89
C PRO A 22 9.25 -15.06 -3.87
N GLU A 23 8.07 -14.63 -3.38
CA GLU A 23 7.02 -14.15 -4.29
C GLU A 23 7.39 -12.79 -4.90
N ILE A 24 8.00 -11.91 -4.11
CA ILE A 24 8.48 -10.61 -4.57
C ILE A 24 9.59 -10.79 -5.62
N ASP A 25 10.54 -11.69 -5.36
CA ASP A 25 11.64 -12.03 -6.28
C ASP A 25 11.10 -12.60 -7.61
N ALA A 26 10.05 -13.43 -7.55
CA ALA A 26 9.40 -13.96 -8.74
C ALA A 26 8.73 -12.86 -9.59
N ILE A 27 8.16 -11.83 -8.96
CA ILE A 27 7.63 -10.65 -9.65
C ILE A 27 8.76 -9.79 -10.23
N HIS A 28 9.86 -9.62 -9.50
CA HIS A 28 11.04 -8.86 -9.97
C HIS A 28 11.70 -9.48 -11.21
N ALA A 29 11.58 -10.80 -11.37
CA ALA A 29 12.13 -11.53 -12.50
C ALA A 29 11.36 -11.33 -13.82
N VAL A 30 10.23 -10.62 -13.82
CA VAL A 30 9.48 -10.32 -15.04
C VAL A 30 10.29 -9.41 -15.95
N ASP A 31 10.46 -9.83 -17.20
CA ASP A 31 11.12 -9.03 -18.24
C ASP A 31 10.16 -8.62 -19.36
N ARG A 32 10.71 -7.82 -20.29
CA ARG A 32 9.98 -7.27 -21.43
C ARG A 32 9.53 -8.33 -22.46
N GLU A 33 10.13 -9.52 -22.44
CA GLU A 33 9.80 -10.63 -23.35
C GLU A 33 8.79 -11.60 -22.71
N GLY A 34 8.33 -11.29 -21.49
CA GLY A 34 7.36 -12.11 -20.75
C GLY A 34 7.99 -13.30 -20.04
N LYS A 35 9.32 -13.40 -19.99
CA LYS A 35 9.98 -14.38 -19.14
C LYS A 35 9.64 -14.07 -17.68
N GLY A 36 9.33 -15.09 -16.91
CA GLY A 36 8.93 -14.96 -15.50
C GLY A 36 7.43 -14.71 -15.27
N ASN A 37 6.63 -14.45 -16.32
CA ASN A 37 5.20 -14.14 -16.16
C ASN A 37 4.39 -15.22 -15.44
N GLU A 38 4.64 -16.51 -15.72
CA GLU A 38 3.89 -17.58 -15.07
C GLU A 38 4.20 -17.66 -13.56
N ALA A 39 5.46 -17.49 -13.20
CA ALA A 39 5.88 -17.45 -11.79
C ALA A 39 5.32 -16.20 -11.10
N ALA A 40 5.40 -15.05 -11.76
CA ALA A 40 4.85 -13.79 -11.26
C ALA A 40 3.32 -13.84 -11.07
N ALA A 41 2.59 -14.51 -11.97
CA ALA A 41 1.14 -14.67 -11.81
C ALA A 41 0.79 -15.51 -10.57
N LYS A 42 1.53 -16.60 -10.30
CA LYS A 42 1.37 -17.41 -9.08
C LYS A 42 1.73 -16.63 -7.83
N ALA A 43 2.85 -15.91 -7.87
CA ALA A 43 3.30 -15.03 -6.79
C ALA A 43 2.26 -13.93 -6.48
N TRP A 44 1.77 -13.26 -7.52
CA TRP A 44 0.73 -12.24 -7.41
C TRP A 44 -0.54 -12.78 -6.76
N ALA A 45 -1.01 -13.98 -7.18
CA ALA A 45 -2.21 -14.59 -6.60
C ALA A 45 -2.06 -14.89 -5.10
N SER A 46 -0.83 -15.18 -4.66
CA SER A 46 -0.49 -15.37 -3.24
C SER A 46 -0.44 -14.03 -2.50
N LEU A 47 0.30 -13.06 -3.01
CA LEU A 47 0.46 -11.72 -2.41
C LEU A 47 -0.88 -10.97 -2.32
N ALA A 48 -1.76 -11.12 -3.30
CA ALA A 48 -3.10 -10.51 -3.29
C ALA A 48 -4.00 -11.04 -2.16
N GLN A 49 -3.66 -12.20 -1.57
CA GLN A 49 -4.37 -12.78 -0.42
C GLN A 49 -3.81 -12.32 0.91
N SER A 50 -2.67 -11.63 0.94
CA SER A 50 -2.08 -11.10 2.18
C SER A 50 -3.08 -10.24 2.97
N PRO A 51 -2.96 -10.22 4.31
CA PRO A 51 -3.77 -9.36 5.16
C PRO A 51 -3.34 -7.89 5.03
N GLY A 52 -4.25 -6.98 5.38
CA GLY A 52 -3.99 -5.53 5.31
C GLY A 52 -2.73 -5.08 6.07
N ALA A 53 -2.41 -5.74 7.17
CA ALA A 53 -1.21 -5.47 7.97
C ALA A 53 0.12 -5.60 7.20
N GLU A 54 0.14 -6.37 6.10
CA GLU A 54 1.32 -6.60 5.26
C GLU A 54 1.52 -5.52 4.19
N LEU A 55 0.60 -4.55 4.05
CA LEU A 55 0.72 -3.48 3.05
C LEU A 55 2.08 -2.75 3.08
N PRO A 56 2.69 -2.41 4.24
CA PRO A 56 4.03 -1.83 4.25
C PRO A 56 5.12 -2.74 3.66
N ALA A 57 5.04 -4.06 3.91
CA ALA A 57 5.99 -5.02 3.36
C ALA A 57 5.80 -5.19 1.84
N LEU A 58 4.55 -5.23 1.38
CA LEU A 58 4.22 -5.24 -0.06
C LEU A 58 4.72 -3.98 -0.76
N LEU A 59 4.52 -2.79 -0.17
CA LEU A 59 5.05 -1.54 -0.68
C LEU A 59 6.59 -1.55 -0.71
N ALA A 60 7.24 -2.10 0.31
CA ALA A 60 8.70 -2.28 0.32
C ALA A 60 9.18 -3.17 -0.83
N GLY A 61 8.37 -4.12 -1.28
CA GLY A 61 8.65 -4.95 -2.45
C GLY A 61 8.70 -4.18 -3.78
N MET A 62 8.28 -2.91 -3.82
CA MET A 62 8.48 -2.04 -4.99
C MET A 62 9.88 -1.40 -5.01
N ASN A 63 10.66 -1.50 -3.92
CA ASN A 63 12.03 -0.97 -3.89
C ASN A 63 12.92 -1.74 -4.87
N GLY A 64 13.54 -1.04 -5.82
CA GLY A 64 14.41 -1.64 -6.84
C GLY A 64 13.68 -2.43 -7.92
N ALA A 65 12.34 -2.45 -7.91
CA ALA A 65 11.54 -3.11 -8.93
C ALA A 65 11.73 -2.43 -10.31
N ASN A 66 11.72 -3.23 -11.37
CA ASN A 66 11.59 -2.69 -12.73
C ASN A 66 10.12 -2.23 -12.96
N PRO A 67 9.83 -1.42 -14.00
CA PRO A 67 8.47 -0.89 -14.22
C PRO A 67 7.38 -1.96 -14.38
N LEU A 68 7.70 -3.14 -14.92
CA LEU A 68 6.75 -4.25 -15.03
C LEU A 68 6.46 -4.84 -13.66
N ALA A 69 7.51 -5.16 -12.90
CA ALA A 69 7.42 -5.67 -11.55
C ALA A 69 6.66 -4.71 -10.62
N GLU A 70 6.92 -3.41 -10.75
CA GLU A 70 6.18 -2.39 -10.00
C GLU A 70 4.68 -2.41 -10.31
N ASN A 71 4.30 -2.53 -11.58
CA ASN A 71 2.90 -2.65 -11.98
C ASN A 71 2.23 -3.91 -11.38
N TRP A 72 2.93 -5.05 -11.38
CA TRP A 72 2.45 -6.27 -10.71
C TRP A 72 2.25 -6.06 -9.20
N MET A 73 3.22 -5.42 -8.54
CA MET A 73 3.13 -5.12 -7.10
C MET A 73 1.95 -4.19 -6.80
N ARG A 74 1.78 -3.09 -7.56
CA ARG A 74 0.64 -2.17 -7.40
C ARG A 74 -0.71 -2.86 -7.55
N ALA A 75 -0.83 -3.81 -8.48
CA ALA A 75 -2.05 -4.60 -8.64
C ALA A 75 -2.33 -5.47 -7.40
N ALA A 76 -1.32 -6.14 -6.83
CA ALA A 76 -1.49 -6.94 -5.62
C ALA A 76 -1.85 -6.08 -4.41
N ILE A 77 -1.12 -4.98 -4.22
CA ILE A 77 -1.36 -3.97 -3.16
C ILE A 77 -2.79 -3.43 -3.23
N SER A 78 -3.29 -3.15 -4.43
CA SER A 78 -4.66 -2.64 -4.61
C SER A 78 -5.71 -3.62 -4.10
N VAL A 79 -5.57 -4.92 -4.42
CA VAL A 79 -6.50 -5.96 -3.94
C VAL A 79 -6.48 -6.07 -2.41
N VAL A 80 -5.28 -6.05 -1.81
CA VAL A 80 -5.13 -6.11 -0.35
C VAL A 80 -5.71 -4.86 0.31
N ALA A 81 -5.46 -3.68 -0.25
CA ALA A 81 -5.98 -2.41 0.25
C ALA A 81 -7.50 -2.33 0.17
N ASP A 82 -8.12 -2.75 -0.93
CA ASP A 82 -9.57 -2.74 -1.09
C ASP A 82 -10.26 -3.60 -0.02
N ARG A 83 -9.71 -4.79 0.24
CA ARG A 83 -10.17 -5.68 1.32
C ARG A 83 -9.99 -5.04 2.70
N ALA A 84 -8.81 -4.48 2.97
CA ALA A 84 -8.50 -3.86 4.27
C ALA A 84 -9.36 -2.62 4.54
N ILE A 85 -9.67 -1.81 3.51
CA ILE A 85 -10.60 -0.68 3.62
C ILE A 85 -12.01 -1.17 3.94
N ALA A 86 -12.50 -2.18 3.21
CA ALA A 86 -13.83 -2.75 3.44
C ALA A 86 -13.96 -3.34 4.86
N ALA A 87 -12.89 -3.95 5.37
CA ALA A 87 -12.82 -4.48 6.73
C ALA A 87 -12.57 -3.41 7.81
N LYS A 88 -12.20 -2.18 7.43
CA LYS A 88 -11.72 -1.12 8.34
C LYS A 88 -10.48 -1.52 9.15
N GLU A 89 -9.57 -2.24 8.50
CA GLU A 89 -8.34 -2.81 9.08
C GLU A 89 -7.07 -2.20 8.45
N MET A 90 -7.19 -1.04 7.80
CA MET A 90 -6.04 -0.37 7.19
C MET A 90 -4.97 -0.01 8.23
N PRO A 91 -3.69 -0.37 8.02
CA PRO A 91 -2.62 -0.09 8.98
C PRO A 91 -2.07 1.34 8.81
N VAL A 92 -2.94 2.34 8.97
CA VAL A 92 -2.66 3.73 8.60
C VAL A 92 -1.40 4.30 9.29
N ALA A 93 -1.16 3.97 10.56
CA ALA A 93 0.04 4.39 11.28
C ALA A 93 1.33 3.80 10.69
N ALA A 94 1.30 2.54 10.27
CA ALA A 94 2.44 1.89 9.63
C ALA A 94 2.67 2.46 8.22
N LEU A 95 1.59 2.76 7.48
CA LEU A 95 1.67 3.42 6.18
C LEU A 95 2.27 4.84 6.29
N LYS A 96 1.89 5.62 7.31
CA LYS A 96 2.51 6.93 7.58
C LYS A 96 4.00 6.81 7.85
N THR A 97 4.39 5.80 8.64
CA THR A 97 5.82 5.52 8.91
C THR A 97 6.57 5.18 7.63
N PHE A 98 6.00 4.30 6.80
CA PHE A 98 6.57 3.91 5.50
C PHE A 98 6.70 5.11 4.55
N LEU A 99 5.66 5.93 4.44
CA LEU A 99 5.64 7.15 3.61
C LEU A 99 6.78 8.10 3.98
N LEU A 100 7.05 8.29 5.28
CA LEU A 100 8.06 9.26 5.73
C LEU A 100 9.50 8.75 5.64
N ASP A 101 9.72 7.46 5.37
CA ASP A 101 11.06 6.92 5.15
C ASP A 101 11.50 7.16 3.69
N THR A 102 12.36 8.17 3.50
CA THR A 102 12.89 8.57 2.19
C THR A 102 13.89 7.58 1.59
N LYS A 103 14.23 6.49 2.30
CA LYS A 103 15.00 5.37 1.73
C LYS A 103 14.16 4.47 0.84
N ASN A 104 12.84 4.49 0.99
CA ASN A 104 11.93 3.77 0.09
C ASN A 104 11.83 4.48 -1.26
N SER A 105 11.51 3.73 -2.31
CA SER A 105 11.38 4.27 -3.66
C SER A 105 10.28 5.36 -3.70
N PRO A 106 10.47 6.43 -4.49
CA PRO A 106 9.46 7.48 -4.64
C PRO A 106 8.08 6.93 -4.97
N ASP A 107 8.02 5.94 -5.86
CA ASP A 107 6.82 5.30 -6.35
C ASP A 107 6.07 4.49 -5.28
N ALA A 108 6.79 3.78 -4.41
CA ALA A 108 6.21 3.08 -3.27
C ALA A 108 5.63 4.07 -2.26
N ARG A 109 6.32 5.18 -2.02
CA ARG A 109 5.89 6.21 -1.08
C ARG A 109 4.66 6.95 -1.58
N VAL A 110 4.57 7.23 -2.89
CA VAL A 110 3.35 7.75 -3.52
C VAL A 110 2.18 6.79 -3.31
N ALA A 111 2.37 5.49 -3.56
CA ALA A 111 1.34 4.49 -3.30
C ALA A 111 0.92 4.48 -1.82
N ALA A 112 1.85 4.61 -0.88
CA ALA A 112 1.54 4.70 0.55
C ALA A 112 0.68 5.93 0.88
N PHE A 113 1.00 7.10 0.30
CA PHE A 113 0.19 8.31 0.47
C PHE A 113 -1.23 8.10 -0.08
N ASP A 114 -1.38 7.51 -1.26
CA ASP A 114 -2.69 7.23 -1.85
C ASP A 114 -3.52 6.31 -0.96
N LEU A 115 -2.90 5.28 -0.36
CA LEU A 115 -3.58 4.39 0.58
C LEU A 115 -4.01 5.10 1.86
N ILE A 116 -3.18 6.00 2.41
CA ILE A 116 -3.55 6.84 3.56
C ILE A 116 -4.71 7.74 3.18
N GLN A 117 -4.65 8.41 2.02
CA GLN A 117 -5.71 9.31 1.56
C GLN A 117 -7.05 8.60 1.36
N ARG A 118 -7.05 7.35 0.89
CA ARG A 118 -8.26 6.54 0.73
C ARG A 118 -8.85 6.07 2.06
N ALA A 119 -8.00 5.74 3.03
CA ALA A 119 -8.42 5.17 4.32
C ALA A 119 -8.74 6.25 5.38
N ASP A 120 -7.95 7.32 5.41
CA ASP A 120 -8.03 8.41 6.38
C ASP A 120 -7.63 9.75 5.72
N PRO A 121 -8.59 10.42 5.05
CA PRO A 121 -8.35 11.72 4.42
C PRO A 121 -7.89 12.81 5.39
N ALA A 122 -8.29 12.73 6.67
CA ALA A 122 -7.91 13.70 7.68
C ALA A 122 -6.42 13.57 8.02
N LEU A 123 -5.94 12.34 8.21
CA LEU A 123 -4.51 12.09 8.40
C LEU A 123 -3.69 12.44 7.16
N ALA A 124 -4.18 12.14 5.95
CA ALA A 124 -3.50 12.56 4.73
C ALA A 124 -3.33 14.09 4.67
N ALA A 125 -4.37 14.84 5.04
CA ALA A 125 -4.31 16.30 5.13
C ALA A 125 -3.34 16.78 6.21
N GLU A 126 -3.27 16.11 7.37
CA GLU A 126 -2.30 16.40 8.44
C GLU A 126 -0.85 16.20 7.96
N VAL A 127 -0.58 15.12 7.22
CA VAL A 127 0.77 14.78 6.75
C VAL A 127 1.22 15.66 5.58
N THR A 128 0.28 16.08 4.73
CA THR A 128 0.56 16.81 3.47
C THR A 128 1.58 17.94 3.61
N PRO A 129 1.51 18.86 4.61
CA PRO A 129 2.47 19.94 4.76
C PRO A 129 3.92 19.48 4.95
N SER A 130 4.14 18.31 5.58
CA SER A 130 5.49 17.77 5.80
C SER A 130 6.19 17.32 4.51
N LEU A 131 5.44 17.15 3.41
CA LEU A 131 5.95 16.68 2.12
C LEU A 131 6.49 17.81 1.23
N ILE A 132 6.55 19.06 1.70
CA ILE A 132 6.93 20.20 0.85
C ILE A 132 8.38 20.11 0.35
N GLU A 133 9.28 19.56 1.17
CA GLU A 133 10.69 19.31 0.84
C GLU A 133 10.96 17.83 0.50
N ASP A 134 9.91 17.06 0.19
CA ASP A 134 10.05 15.64 -0.11
C ASP A 134 10.95 15.42 -1.34
N PRO A 135 11.84 14.41 -1.39
CA PRO A 135 12.61 14.12 -2.60
C PRO A 135 11.76 13.79 -3.82
N SER A 136 10.60 13.15 -3.64
CA SER A 136 9.65 12.82 -4.71
C SER A 136 8.91 14.08 -5.17
N SER A 137 9.00 14.40 -6.47
CA SER A 137 8.22 15.51 -7.03
C SER A 137 6.72 15.28 -6.92
N ASP A 138 6.27 14.03 -7.01
CA ASP A 138 4.84 13.71 -6.94
C ASP A 138 4.29 13.93 -5.53
N LEU A 139 5.05 13.56 -4.50
CA LEU A 139 4.68 13.87 -3.12
C LEU A 139 4.68 15.37 -2.84
N ARG A 140 5.62 16.14 -3.41
CA ARG A 140 5.64 17.61 -3.30
C ARG A 140 4.42 18.27 -3.95
N ARG A 141 3.76 17.65 -4.94
CA ARG A 141 2.59 18.26 -5.60
C ARG A 141 1.42 18.49 -4.67
N HIS A 142 1.23 17.62 -3.67
CA HIS A 142 0.11 17.73 -2.72
C HIS A 142 0.17 19.03 -1.87
N PRO A 143 1.26 19.33 -1.14
CA PRO A 143 1.35 20.59 -0.40
C PRO A 143 1.41 21.82 -1.31
N VAL A 144 2.05 21.74 -2.48
CA VAL A 144 2.07 22.84 -3.45
C VAL A 144 0.65 23.18 -3.92
N ALA A 145 -0.17 22.18 -4.26
CA ALA A 145 -1.57 22.40 -4.63
C ALA A 145 -2.35 23.10 -3.51
N LYS A 146 -2.14 22.68 -2.24
CA LYS A 146 -2.77 23.32 -1.07
C LYS A 146 -2.33 24.76 -0.86
N LEU A 147 -1.07 25.10 -1.15
CA LEU A 147 -0.58 26.47 -1.08
C LEU A 147 -1.17 27.34 -2.20
N ILE A 148 -1.33 26.80 -3.41
CA ILE A 148 -1.99 27.50 -4.52
C ILE A 148 -3.45 27.78 -4.19
N GLU A 149 -4.18 26.79 -3.66
CA GLU A 149 -5.57 26.96 -3.19
C GLU A 149 -5.67 28.08 -2.15
N LYS A 150 -4.78 28.10 -1.15
CA LYS A 150 -4.72 29.15 -0.13
C LYS A 150 -4.42 30.53 -0.72
N GLY A 151 -3.48 30.61 -1.65
CA GLY A 151 -3.12 31.86 -2.32
C GLY A 151 -4.28 32.43 -3.15
N ASN A 152 -5.00 31.57 -3.88
CA ASN A 152 -6.19 31.97 -4.62
C ASN A 152 -7.29 32.50 -3.70
N ALA A 153 -7.55 31.80 -2.58
CA ALA A 153 -8.53 32.25 -1.59
C ALA A 153 -8.15 33.58 -0.93
N ALA A 154 -6.87 33.79 -0.62
CA ALA A 154 -6.38 35.06 -0.06
C ALA A 154 -6.58 36.22 -1.06
N LYS A 155 -6.23 36.00 -2.32
CA LYS A 155 -6.44 36.96 -3.41
C LYS A 155 -7.93 37.31 -3.58
N GLU A 156 -8.82 36.33 -3.53
CA GLU A 156 -10.27 36.56 -3.60
C GLU A 156 -10.80 37.34 -2.39
N ALA A 157 -10.20 37.14 -1.22
CA ALA A 157 -10.52 37.88 0.01
C ALA A 157 -9.91 39.29 0.06
N GLY A 158 -9.12 39.70 -0.95
CA GLY A 158 -8.49 41.02 -1.00
C GLY A 158 -7.26 41.18 -0.09
N ASN A 159 -6.61 40.08 0.29
CA ASN A 159 -5.37 40.05 1.06
C ASN A 159 -4.13 39.86 0.17
#